data_AF-A0A6J1Q6Y6-F1
#
_entry.id   AF-A0A6J1Q6Y6-F1
#
_cell.length_a   1.000
_cell.length_b   1.000
_cell.length_c   1.000
_cell.angle_alpha   90.00
_cell.angle_beta   90.00
_cell.angle_gamma   90.00
#
_symmetry.space_group_name_H-M   'P 1'
#
loop_
_entity.id
_entity.type
_entity.pdbx_description
1 polymer ?
#
loop_
_entity_poly.entity_id
_entity_poly.type
_entity_poly.pdbx_seq_one_letter_code
_entity_poly.pdbx_strand_id
1 'polypeptide(L)'
;MICNDDDKKTFINAIDEFIGDKLPKSDTESKVRMVLAITILIFSLLDAPGVESFVASVLPWCLEMMNSTRTVERVNASQYCLQTILKTYSGLNDEPDSIPDEASCMMHKKEIDTILSCLLDKIGNETTTSIARDALIEFITRNIHYTALHWAKRLVEFGGLQKLMK
;
A
#
# COMPACT_ATOMS: atom_id res chain seq x y z
N MET A 1 -10.86 -23.83 16.74
CA MET A 1 -12.19 -23.31 16.36
C MET A 1 -12.43 -23.74 14.92
N ILE A 2 -13.25 -24.75 14.69
CA ILE A 2 -13.50 -25.28 13.34
C ILE A 2 -14.58 -24.39 12.73
N CYS A 3 -14.24 -23.54 11.77
CA CYS A 3 -15.24 -22.86 10.95
C CYS A 3 -16.11 -23.92 10.28
N ASN A 4 -17.42 -23.82 10.41
CA ASN A 4 -18.35 -24.76 9.80
C ASN A 4 -18.21 -24.67 8.27
N ASP A 5 -18.07 -25.81 7.59
CA ASP A 5 -17.79 -25.85 6.15
C ASP A 5 -18.90 -25.19 5.31
N ASP A 6 -20.12 -25.14 5.85
CA ASP A 6 -21.25 -24.45 5.22
C ASP A 6 -21.10 -22.93 5.23
N ASP A 7 -20.51 -22.33 6.26
CA ASP A 7 -20.27 -20.89 6.33
C ASP A 7 -19.17 -20.48 5.35
N LYS A 8 -18.13 -21.33 5.25
CA LYS A 8 -17.04 -21.15 4.28
C LYS A 8 -17.55 -21.25 2.84
N LYS A 9 -18.45 -22.21 2.57
CA LYS A 9 -19.05 -22.40 1.25
C LYS A 9 -20.01 -21.27 0.88
N THR A 10 -20.79 -20.77 1.84
CA THR A 10 -21.68 -19.62 1.66
C THR A 10 -20.88 -18.36 1.34
N PHE A 11 -19.76 -18.14 2.03
CA PHE A 11 -18.88 -17.01 1.76
C PHE A 11 -18.21 -17.07 0.38
N ILE A 12 -17.70 -18.25 -0.01
CA ILE A 12 -17.09 -18.45 -1.34
C ILE A 12 -18.12 -18.20 -2.45
N ASN A 13 -19.34 -18.72 -2.32
CA ASN A 13 -20.37 -18.53 -3.33
C ASN A 13 -20.81 -17.06 -3.44
N ALA A 14 -20.85 -16.31 -2.33
CA ALA A 14 -21.16 -14.89 -2.34
C ALA A 14 -20.07 -14.06 -3.05
N ILE A 15 -18.81 -14.46 -2.94
CA ILE A 15 -17.69 -13.86 -3.69
C ILE A 15 -17.82 -14.18 -5.18
N ASP A 16 -18.12 -15.42 -5.53
CA ASP A 16 -18.23 -15.86 -6.93
C ASP A 16 -19.42 -15.19 -7.66
N GLU A 17 -20.57 -15.07 -7.01
CA GLU A 17 -21.75 -14.36 -7.56
C GLU A 17 -21.44 -12.87 -7.80
N PHE A 18 -20.74 -12.25 -6.87
CA PHE A 18 -20.38 -10.83 -6.95
C PHE A 18 -19.34 -10.55 -8.04
N ILE A 19 -18.35 -11.43 -8.22
CA ILE A 19 -17.37 -11.37 -9.32
C ILE A 19 -18.06 -11.58 -10.68
N GLY A 20 -18.99 -12.53 -10.77
CA GLY A 20 -19.66 -12.88 -12.01
C GLY A 20 -20.69 -11.85 -12.51
N ASP A 21 -21.48 -11.25 -11.61
CA ASP A 21 -22.60 -10.38 -12.01
C ASP A 21 -22.36 -8.88 -11.79
N LYS A 22 -21.67 -8.48 -10.71
CA LYS A 22 -21.56 -7.07 -10.29
C LYS A 22 -20.30 -6.39 -10.80
N LEU A 23 -19.18 -7.12 -10.87
CA LEU A 23 -17.89 -6.60 -11.32
C LEU A 23 -17.89 -6.10 -12.78
N PRO A 24 -18.52 -6.80 -13.76
CA PRO A 24 -18.48 -6.39 -15.16
C PRO A 24 -19.27 -5.10 -15.47
N LYS A 25 -20.22 -4.71 -14.59
CA LYS A 25 -21.20 -3.63 -14.83
C LYS A 25 -20.80 -2.26 -14.24
N SER A 26 -19.64 -2.12 -13.60
CA SER A 26 -19.22 -0.88 -12.88
C SER A 26 -18.17 -0.02 -13.60
N ASP A 27 -18.05 1.26 -13.22
CA ASP A 27 -17.05 2.21 -13.74
C ASP A 27 -15.62 1.95 -13.19
N THR A 28 -14.60 2.60 -13.77
CA THR A 28 -13.17 2.37 -13.50
C THR A 28 -12.73 2.75 -12.07
N GLU A 29 -13.38 3.72 -11.42
CA GLU A 29 -13.14 4.17 -10.04
C GLU A 29 -13.76 3.20 -9.02
N SER A 30 -14.90 2.60 -9.38
CA SER A 30 -15.56 1.54 -8.60
C SER A 30 -14.79 0.22 -8.64
N LYS A 31 -14.04 -0.07 -9.72
CA LYS A 31 -13.17 -1.27 -9.85
C LYS A 31 -11.92 -1.20 -8.95
N VAL A 32 -11.34 -0.02 -8.74
CA VAL A 32 -10.17 0.18 -7.85
C VAL A 32 -10.53 0.02 -6.36
N ARG A 33 -11.69 0.53 -5.95
CA ARG A 33 -12.23 0.36 -4.58
C ARG A 33 -12.60 -1.09 -4.25
N MET A 34 -12.97 -1.88 -5.25
CA MET A 34 -13.38 -3.28 -5.08
C MET A 34 -12.18 -4.24 -4.99
N VAL A 35 -11.12 -3.98 -5.76
CA VAL A 35 -9.86 -4.72 -5.67
C VAL A 35 -9.16 -4.45 -4.33
N LEU A 36 -9.12 -3.20 -3.84
CA LEU A 36 -8.59 -2.86 -2.50
C LEU A 36 -9.37 -3.55 -1.35
N ALA A 37 -10.68 -3.77 -1.50
CA ALA A 37 -11.51 -4.47 -0.51
C ALA A 37 -11.24 -5.99 -0.43
N ILE A 38 -10.98 -6.67 -1.56
CA ILE A 38 -10.53 -8.08 -1.60
C ILE A 38 -9.13 -8.21 -0.98
N THR A 39 -8.28 -7.24 -1.27
CA THR A 39 -6.92 -7.09 -0.75
C THR A 39 -6.88 -6.95 0.79
N ILE A 40 -7.87 -6.32 1.42
CA ILE A 40 -8.00 -6.20 2.89
C ILE A 40 -8.60 -7.48 3.53
N LEU A 41 -9.49 -8.18 2.82
CA LEU A 41 -10.08 -9.45 3.29
C LEU A 41 -9.07 -10.62 3.27
N ILE A 42 -8.16 -10.68 2.29
CA ILE A 42 -7.08 -11.68 2.23
C ILE A 42 -6.05 -11.47 3.35
N PHE A 43 -5.84 -10.23 3.76
CA PHE A 43 -4.99 -9.90 4.92
C PHE A 43 -5.59 -10.23 6.27
N SER A 44 -6.92 -10.26 6.38
CA SER A 44 -7.64 -10.75 7.56
C SER A 44 -7.49 -12.27 7.76
N LEU A 45 -6.89 -12.97 6.79
CA LEU A 45 -6.49 -14.39 6.87
C LEU A 45 -5.03 -14.58 7.28
N LEU A 46 -4.27 -13.48 7.41
CA LEU A 46 -2.83 -13.44 7.62
C LEU A 46 -2.49 -13.37 9.12
N ASP A 47 -3.08 -14.28 9.90
CA ASP A 47 -2.39 -14.93 11.04
C ASP A 47 -1.97 -16.35 10.64
N ALA A 48 -1.75 -16.59 9.34
CA ALA A 48 -1.27 -17.85 8.78
C ALA A 48 0.22 -17.73 8.37
N PRO A 49 1.13 -18.55 8.94
CA PRO A 49 2.54 -18.53 8.56
C PRO A 49 2.72 -19.04 7.13
N GLY A 50 3.30 -18.22 6.24
CA GLY A 50 3.71 -18.62 4.88
C GLY A 50 3.26 -17.75 3.71
N VAL A 51 2.61 -16.60 3.94
CA VAL A 51 2.18 -15.70 2.86
C VAL A 51 3.30 -14.72 2.49
N GLU A 52 3.57 -14.60 1.19
CA GLU A 52 4.48 -13.59 0.61
C GLU A 52 4.16 -12.20 1.16
N SER A 53 5.18 -11.40 1.48
CA SER A 53 5.01 -10.08 2.09
C SER A 53 4.07 -9.24 1.24
N PHE A 54 2.87 -8.94 1.73
CA PHE A 54 1.84 -8.27 0.94
C PHE A 54 2.30 -6.93 0.39
N VAL A 55 3.22 -6.25 1.09
CA VAL A 55 3.88 -5.05 0.57
C VAL A 55 4.43 -5.31 -0.82
N ALA A 56 5.15 -6.41 -1.03
CA ALA A 56 5.71 -6.76 -2.34
C ALA A 56 4.63 -6.97 -3.40
N SER A 57 3.44 -7.44 -3.02
CA SER A 57 2.35 -7.73 -3.95
C SER A 57 1.55 -6.49 -4.32
N VAL A 58 1.23 -5.60 -3.39
CA VAL A 58 0.27 -4.48 -3.63
C VAL A 58 0.97 -3.16 -3.93
N LEU A 59 2.16 -2.95 -3.38
CA LEU A 59 2.93 -1.73 -3.60
C LEU A 59 3.20 -1.47 -5.09
N PRO A 60 3.64 -2.45 -5.92
CA PRO A 60 3.85 -2.19 -7.35
C PRO A 60 2.60 -1.70 -8.07
N TRP A 61 1.43 -2.28 -7.77
CA TRP A 61 0.15 -1.87 -8.38
C TRP A 61 -0.25 -0.45 -7.99
N CYS A 62 -0.04 -0.06 -6.73
CA CYS A 62 -0.24 1.33 -6.32
C CYS A 62 0.68 2.26 -7.11
N LEU A 63 1.97 1.95 -7.22
CA LEU A 63 2.93 2.77 -7.96
C LEU A 63 2.60 2.85 -9.45
N GLU A 64 2.14 1.77 -10.06
CA GLU A 64 1.68 1.75 -11.46
C GLU A 64 0.38 2.53 -11.66
N MET A 65 -0.59 2.43 -10.76
CA MET A 65 -1.82 3.21 -10.81
C MET A 65 -1.54 4.71 -10.73
N MET A 66 -0.60 5.09 -9.85
CA MET A 66 -0.15 6.46 -9.72
C MET A 66 0.51 6.95 -11.01
N ASN A 67 1.34 6.10 -11.63
CA ASN A 67 2.10 6.47 -12.83
C ASN A 67 1.33 6.40 -14.16
N SER A 68 0.28 5.58 -14.23
CA SER A 68 -0.46 5.32 -15.48
C SER A 68 -1.52 6.37 -15.79
N THR A 69 -1.69 7.40 -14.95
CA THR A 69 -2.86 8.29 -14.97
C THR A 69 -2.46 9.74 -15.08
N ARG A 70 -3.36 10.53 -15.71
CA ARG A 70 -3.24 11.99 -15.82
C ARG A 70 -4.17 12.74 -14.87
N THR A 71 -4.90 12.01 -14.02
CA THR A 71 -5.92 12.57 -13.14
C THR A 71 -5.42 12.53 -11.70
N VAL A 72 -5.51 13.67 -11.03
CA VAL A 72 -5.06 13.86 -9.65
C VAL A 72 -5.84 12.92 -8.71
N GLU A 73 -7.11 12.65 -9.01
CA GLU A 73 -7.97 11.76 -8.24
C GLU A 73 -7.42 10.34 -8.13
N ARG A 74 -6.82 9.81 -9.20
CA ARG A 74 -6.28 8.44 -9.22
C ARG A 74 -4.92 8.35 -8.53
N VAL A 75 -4.11 9.40 -8.65
CA VAL A 75 -2.87 9.56 -7.89
C VAL A 75 -3.18 9.60 -6.40
N ASN A 76 -4.15 10.42 -5.99
CA ASN A 76 -4.60 10.54 -4.60
C ASN A 76 -5.15 9.21 -4.07
N ALA A 77 -5.97 8.50 -4.84
CA ALA A 77 -6.50 7.19 -4.47
C ALA A 77 -5.37 6.18 -4.24
N SER A 78 -4.34 6.19 -5.09
CA SER A 78 -3.17 5.33 -4.93
C SER A 78 -2.32 5.71 -3.71
N GLN A 79 -2.07 7.00 -3.48
CA GLN A 79 -1.39 7.47 -2.27
C GLN A 79 -2.14 7.07 -0.99
N TYR A 80 -3.48 7.12 -1.02
CA TYR A 80 -4.29 6.64 0.09
C TYR A 80 -4.05 5.16 0.37
N CYS A 81 -4.05 4.31 -0.68
CA CYS A 81 -3.71 2.90 -0.55
C CYS A 81 -2.33 2.69 0.09
N LEU A 82 -1.32 3.42 -0.39
CA LEU A 82 0.04 3.36 0.16
C LEU A 82 0.10 3.77 1.63
N GLN A 83 -0.65 4.81 2.02
CA GLN A 83 -0.71 5.27 3.40
C GLN A 83 -1.38 4.22 4.30
N THR A 84 -2.46 3.58 3.82
CA THR A 84 -3.11 2.49 4.55
C THR A 84 -2.16 1.33 4.79
N ILE A 85 -1.39 0.93 3.76
CA ILE A 85 -0.39 -0.13 3.89
C ILE A 85 0.66 0.24 4.94
N LEU A 86 1.22 1.45 4.84
CA LEU A 86 2.21 1.92 5.80
C LEU A 86 1.66 1.92 7.23
N LYS A 87 0.44 2.47 7.43
CA LYS A 87 -0.26 2.50 8.73
C LYS A 87 -0.40 1.12 9.34
N THR A 88 -0.82 0.12 8.56
CA THR A 88 -0.98 -1.27 9.02
C THR A 88 0.34 -1.83 9.56
N TYR A 89 1.45 -1.64 8.84
CA TYR A 89 2.74 -2.19 9.24
C TYR A 89 3.42 -1.40 10.35
N SER A 90 3.14 -0.10 10.43
CA SER A 90 3.75 0.79 11.41
C SER A 90 2.92 0.97 12.67
N GLY A 91 1.73 0.36 12.76
CA GLY A 91 0.79 0.55 13.88
C GLY A 91 0.32 2.00 14.04
N LEU A 92 0.20 2.74 12.93
CA LEU A 92 -0.15 4.15 12.92
C LEU A 92 -1.67 4.30 12.70
N ASN A 93 -2.31 5.09 13.54
CA ASN A 93 -3.76 5.16 13.64
C ASN A 93 -4.30 6.37 12.86
N ASP A 94 -5.61 6.57 12.87
CA ASP A 94 -6.24 7.73 12.22
C ASP A 94 -6.26 9.00 13.08
N GLU A 95 -5.73 8.95 14.30
CA GLU A 95 -5.66 10.12 15.20
C GLU A 95 -4.61 11.15 14.71
N PRO A 96 -4.88 12.46 14.80
CA PRO A 96 -4.00 13.51 14.25
C PRO A 96 -2.56 13.50 14.78
N ASP A 97 -2.38 13.15 16.06
CA ASP A 97 -1.08 13.10 16.73
C ASP A 97 -0.56 11.66 16.86
N SER A 98 -1.16 10.71 16.11
CA SER A 98 -0.71 9.32 16.11
C SER A 98 0.71 9.23 15.55
N ILE A 99 1.58 8.65 16.37
CA ILE A 99 2.92 8.25 15.97
C ILE A 99 2.95 6.75 15.73
N PRO A 100 3.82 6.24 14.84
CA PRO A 100 3.96 4.82 14.66
C PRO A 100 4.38 4.09 15.94
N ASP A 101 3.83 2.90 16.14
CA ASP A 101 4.20 2.01 17.23
C ASP A 101 5.58 1.39 16.96
N GLU A 102 6.50 1.57 17.90
CA GLU A 102 7.89 1.15 17.74
C GLU A 102 8.01 -0.39 17.60
N ALA A 103 7.22 -1.15 18.37
CA ALA A 103 7.24 -2.61 18.31
C ALA A 103 6.75 -3.11 16.93
N SER A 104 5.66 -2.55 16.42
CA SER A 104 5.12 -2.85 15.08
C SER A 104 6.11 -2.48 13.98
N CYS A 105 6.76 -1.31 14.09
CA CYS A 105 7.79 -0.88 13.14
C CYS A 105 9.02 -1.79 13.14
N MET A 106 9.43 -2.28 14.31
CA MET A 106 10.53 -3.25 14.42
C MET A 106 10.14 -4.61 13.85
N MET A 107 8.93 -5.09 14.16
CA MET A 107 8.40 -6.36 13.67
C MET A 107 8.31 -6.38 12.13
N HIS A 108 7.84 -5.29 11.53
CA HIS A 108 7.62 -5.16 10.10
C HIS A 108 8.67 -4.29 9.41
N LYS A 109 9.89 -4.25 9.96
CA LYS A 109 10.94 -3.35 9.47
C LYS A 109 11.27 -3.59 8.00
N LYS A 110 11.29 -4.86 7.58
CA LYS A 110 11.61 -5.25 6.19
C LYS A 110 10.56 -4.69 5.23
N GLU A 111 9.29 -4.82 5.56
CA GLU A 111 8.13 -4.31 4.83
C GLU A 111 8.22 -2.79 4.69
N ILE A 112 8.42 -2.09 5.81
CA ILE A 112 8.51 -0.62 5.86
C ILE A 112 9.71 -0.10 5.06
N ASP A 113 10.87 -0.75 5.18
CA ASP A 113 12.07 -0.40 4.41
C ASP A 113 11.86 -0.67 2.90
N THR A 114 11.13 -1.74 2.56
CA THR A 114 10.77 -2.08 1.16
C THR A 114 9.87 -1.01 0.55
N ILE A 115 8.88 -0.51 1.30
CA ILE A 115 8.03 0.62 0.87
C ILE A 115 8.92 1.79 0.44
N LEU A 116 9.81 2.25 1.32
CA LEU A 116 10.69 3.37 1.02
C LEU A 116 11.59 3.12 -0.20
N SER A 117 12.22 1.94 -0.28
CA SER A 117 13.10 1.60 -1.41
C SER A 117 12.37 1.69 -2.75
N CYS A 118 11.18 1.07 -2.85
CA CYS A 118 10.40 1.08 -4.08
C CYS A 118 9.90 2.47 -4.47
N LEU A 119 9.53 3.31 -3.49
CA LEU A 119 9.17 4.72 -3.75
C LEU A 119 10.35 5.47 -4.37
N LEU A 120 11.55 5.34 -3.78
CA LEU A 120 12.76 5.99 -4.27
C LEU A 120 13.14 5.49 -5.67
N ASP A 121 13.06 4.17 -5.93
CA ASP A 121 13.29 3.60 -7.25
C ASP A 121 12.31 4.15 -8.29
N LYS A 122 11.04 4.31 -7.93
CA LYS A 122 10.02 4.88 -8.81
C LYS A 122 10.26 6.36 -9.08
N ILE A 123 10.67 7.15 -8.09
CA ILE A 123 11.02 8.57 -8.26
C ILE A 123 12.20 8.75 -9.21
N GLY A 124 13.21 7.88 -9.13
CA GLY A 124 14.41 7.94 -9.97
C GLY A 124 14.23 7.41 -11.40
N ASN A 125 13.04 6.92 -11.75
CA ASN A 125 12.73 6.35 -13.05
C ASN A 125 12.30 7.45 -14.04
N GLU A 126 12.97 7.55 -15.19
CA GLU A 126 12.71 8.56 -16.24
C GLU A 126 11.31 8.47 -16.85
N THR A 127 10.64 7.32 -16.73
CA THR A 127 9.26 7.11 -17.23
C THR A 127 8.18 7.53 -16.22
N THR A 128 8.56 8.00 -15.03
CA THR A 128 7.60 8.44 -14.03
C THR A 128 7.01 9.80 -14.38
N THR A 129 5.69 9.92 -14.38
CA THR A 129 5.01 11.19 -14.70
C THR A 129 5.30 12.24 -13.63
N SER A 130 5.29 13.53 -13.99
CA SER A 130 5.56 14.61 -13.02
C SER A 130 4.60 14.58 -11.84
N ILE A 131 3.30 14.40 -12.09
CA ILE A 131 2.26 14.32 -11.06
C ILE A 131 2.51 13.14 -10.11
N ALA A 132 2.86 11.97 -10.66
CA ALA A 132 3.19 10.81 -9.83
C ALA A 132 4.48 11.06 -9.03
N ARG A 133 5.51 11.65 -9.65
CA ARG A 133 6.78 11.98 -8.99
C ARG A 133 6.56 12.91 -7.81
N ASP A 134 5.80 13.98 -7.99
CA ASP A 134 5.47 14.96 -6.95
C ASP A 134 4.71 14.29 -5.80
N ALA A 135 3.71 13.46 -6.12
CA ALA A 135 2.96 12.69 -5.13
C ALA A 135 3.82 11.71 -4.33
N LEU A 136 4.78 11.03 -4.97
CA LEU A 136 5.71 10.13 -4.28
C LEU A 136 6.65 10.90 -3.34
N ILE A 137 7.16 12.07 -3.78
CA ILE A 137 8.02 12.94 -2.95
C ILE A 137 7.22 13.49 -1.76
N GLU A 138 6.00 13.94 -1.98
CA GLU A 138 5.10 14.38 -0.91
C GLU A 138 4.88 13.26 0.10
N PHE A 139 4.59 12.05 -0.38
CA PHE A 139 4.35 10.87 0.48
C PHE A 139 5.56 10.58 1.38
N ILE A 140 6.78 10.59 0.84
CA ILE A 140 8.00 10.41 1.63
C ILE A 140 8.13 11.55 2.64
N THR A 141 7.98 12.80 2.21
CA THR A 141 8.16 14.00 3.06
C THR A 141 7.19 14.00 4.24
N ARG A 142 5.96 13.53 4.04
CA ARG A 142 4.93 13.44 5.09
C ARG A 142 5.21 12.38 6.14
N ASN A 143 5.98 11.33 5.82
CA ASN A 143 6.23 10.22 6.74
C ASN A 143 7.68 10.16 7.27
N ILE A 144 8.63 10.85 6.63
CA ILE A 144 10.07 10.74 6.97
C ILE A 144 10.44 11.23 8.37
N HIS A 145 9.62 12.12 8.94
CA HIS A 145 9.86 12.72 10.25
C HIS A 145 9.61 11.75 11.41
N TYR A 146 8.86 10.67 11.19
CA TYR A 146 8.61 9.66 12.21
C TYR A 146 9.89 8.87 12.50
N THR A 147 10.43 9.06 13.70
CA THR A 147 11.68 8.41 14.14
C THR A 147 11.58 6.89 14.17
N ALA A 148 10.42 6.35 14.56
CA ALA A 148 10.14 4.91 14.61
C ALA A 148 10.21 4.21 13.23
N LEU A 149 9.93 4.94 12.14
CA LEU A 149 10.09 4.39 10.78
C LEU A 149 11.56 4.29 10.35
N HIS A 150 12.43 5.10 10.96
CA HIS A 150 13.84 5.27 10.56
C HIS A 150 14.04 5.69 9.09
N TRP A 151 13.02 6.21 8.43
CA TRP A 151 13.06 6.56 7.00
C TRP A 151 14.10 7.64 6.69
N ALA A 152 14.34 8.61 7.57
CA ALA A 152 15.40 9.60 7.38
C ALA A 152 16.79 8.95 7.18
N LYS A 153 17.12 7.97 8.03
CA LYS A 153 18.38 7.21 7.94
C LYS A 153 18.39 6.30 6.72
N ARG A 154 17.32 5.54 6.50
CA ARG A 154 17.20 4.60 5.38
C ARG A 154 17.22 5.28 4.02
N LEU A 155 16.67 6.49 3.92
CA LEU A 155 16.70 7.28 2.70
C LEU A 155 18.14 7.56 2.27
N VAL A 156 19.02 7.90 3.21
CA VAL A 156 20.44 8.11 2.92
C VAL A 156 21.11 6.80 2.52
N GLU A 157 20.84 5.71 3.25
CA GLU A 157 21.41 4.39 2.98
C GLU A 157 21.01 3.82 1.60
N PHE A 158 19.79 4.13 1.13
CA PHE A 158 19.30 3.73 -0.19
C PHE A 158 19.71 4.67 -1.33
N GLY A 159 20.60 5.64 -1.06
CA GLY A 159 21.01 6.64 -2.04
C GLY A 159 19.88 7.57 -2.48
N GLY A 160 18.84 7.71 -1.64
CA GLY A 160 17.62 8.46 -1.94
C GLY A 160 17.87 9.93 -2.25
N LEU A 161 18.88 10.55 -1.63
CA LEU A 161 19.28 11.94 -1.94
C LEU A 161 19.65 12.11 -3.42
N GLN A 162 20.41 11.19 -3.99
CA GLN A 162 20.80 11.25 -5.41
C GLN A 162 19.59 11.06 -6.34
N LYS A 163 18.64 10.19 -5.95
CA LYS A 163 17.41 9.94 -6.72
C LYS A 163 16.44 11.13 -6.68
N LEU A 164 16.40 11.85 -5.56
CA LEU A 164 15.57 13.05 -5.38
C LEU A 164 16.12 14.28 -6.10
N MET A 165 17.45 14.39 -6.24
CA MET A 165 18.11 15.54 -6.88
C MET A 165 18.18 15.46 -8.42
N LYS A 166 17.83 14.32 -9.03
CA LYS A 166 17.78 14.15 -10.48
C LYS A 166 16.57 14.83 -11.11
#